data_AF-A0A3M0I3N0-F1
#
_entry.id   AF-A0A3M0I3N0-F1
#
_cell.length_a   1.000
_cell.length_b   1.000
_cell.length_c   1.000
_cell.angle_alpha   90.00
_cell.angle_beta   90.00
_cell.angle_gamma   90.00
#
_symmetry.space_group_name_H-M   'P 1'
#
loop_
_entity.id
_entity.type
_entity.pdbx_description
1 polymer ?
#
loop_
_entity_poly.entity_id
_entity_poly.type
_entity_poly.pdbx_seq_one_letter_code
_entity_poly.pdbx_strand_id
1 'polypeptide(L)'
;MLRQFPGVGAIVSALDSALPQPDQLCGPFSASIALTAVVGDTPDVTALAIASGSAIWPGEIDSARPPGTPRLTDGWDSLPRAASIDTAGTTAAGLATGIETATEGRVAVVPIMGPGAEGLRLLLARLADVQFRFGLLANVHTAELTEFDWSVGHFVTILGMDTVEDVVGIADTYRELGVSGMPPGCRTVPIDALASSMSERGLLLFVDNDGRRAALDLTRSLDLRNDVWSV
;
A
#
# COMPACT_ATOMS: atom_id res chain seq x y z
N MET A 1 -8.29 -1.27 -21.40
CA MET A 1 -7.01 -0.56 -21.21
C MET A 1 -7.00 -0.01 -19.79
N LEU A 2 -5.89 -0.21 -19.06
CA LEU A 2 -5.75 0.26 -17.67
C LEU A 2 -5.99 1.77 -17.56
N ARG A 3 -7.08 2.15 -16.90
CA ARG A 3 -7.37 3.54 -16.52
C ARG A 3 -6.58 3.86 -15.26
N GLN A 4 -5.49 4.60 -15.43
CA GLN A 4 -4.65 5.06 -14.33
C GLN A 4 -5.36 6.13 -13.50
N PHE A 5 -5.14 6.12 -12.19
CA PHE A 5 -5.58 7.17 -11.29
C PHE A 5 -4.75 8.45 -11.43
N PRO A 6 -5.29 9.62 -11.03
CA PRO A 6 -4.51 10.84 -10.92
C PRO A 6 -3.27 10.63 -10.04
N GLY A 7 -2.13 11.18 -10.48
CA GLY A 7 -0.87 11.12 -9.70
C GLY A 7 -0.02 9.86 -9.93
N VAL A 8 -0.46 8.87 -10.70
CA VAL A 8 0.30 7.64 -10.99
C VAL A 8 1.69 7.91 -11.57
N GLY A 9 1.84 8.95 -12.39
CA GLY A 9 3.17 9.33 -12.90
C GLY A 9 4.17 9.68 -11.81
N ALA A 10 3.74 10.37 -10.75
CA ALA A 10 4.57 10.70 -9.60
C ALA A 10 4.92 9.44 -8.77
N ILE A 11 3.91 8.59 -8.53
CA ILE A 11 4.06 7.30 -7.84
C ILE A 11 5.11 6.43 -8.55
N VAL A 12 4.95 6.23 -9.87
CA VAL A 12 5.86 5.39 -10.67
C VAL A 12 7.28 5.96 -10.70
N SER A 13 7.43 7.28 -10.85
CA SER A 13 8.74 7.93 -10.85
C SER A 13 9.45 7.78 -9.51
N ALA A 14 8.73 7.93 -8.40
CA ALA A 14 9.27 7.76 -7.06
C ALA A 14 9.62 6.29 -6.79
N LEU A 15 8.76 5.36 -7.20
CA LEU A 15 8.98 3.92 -7.08
C LEU A 15 10.27 3.49 -7.78
N ASP A 16 10.45 3.83 -9.05
CA ASP A 16 11.64 3.41 -9.81
C ASP A 16 12.95 3.92 -9.19
N SER A 17 12.91 5.13 -8.62
CA SER A 17 14.06 5.75 -7.95
C SER A 17 14.37 5.13 -6.58
N ALA A 18 13.36 4.58 -5.90
CA ALA A 18 13.46 4.10 -4.52
C ALA A 18 13.63 2.58 -4.40
N LEU A 19 13.28 1.80 -5.43
CA LEU A 19 13.40 0.35 -5.40
C LEU A 19 14.86 -0.12 -5.29
N PRO A 20 15.14 -1.19 -4.52
CA PRO A 20 14.21 -2.02 -3.75
C PRO A 20 13.88 -1.43 -2.37
N GLN A 21 12.80 -1.88 -1.74
CA GLN A 21 12.53 -1.51 -0.35
C GLN A 21 13.58 -2.05 0.63
N PRO A 22 13.80 -1.34 1.76
CA PRO A 22 14.36 -1.97 2.96
C PRO A 22 13.41 -3.05 3.51
N ASP A 23 13.97 -4.14 4.01
CA ASP A 23 13.20 -5.27 4.51
C ASP A 23 12.34 -4.92 5.72
N GLN A 24 11.17 -5.57 5.80
CA GLN A 24 10.15 -5.38 6.84
C GLN A 24 9.50 -3.98 6.84
N LEU A 25 9.79 -3.13 5.86
CA LEU A 25 9.27 -1.76 5.75
C LEU A 25 8.32 -1.55 4.57
N CYS A 26 7.61 -2.59 4.11
CA CYS A 26 6.68 -2.45 2.97
C CYS A 26 5.55 -1.46 3.18
N GLY A 27 5.01 -1.36 4.40
CA GLY A 27 4.01 -0.34 4.73
C GLY A 27 4.57 1.08 4.54
N PRO A 28 5.59 1.49 5.31
CA PRO A 28 6.22 2.80 5.18
C PRO A 28 6.77 3.09 3.77
N PHE A 29 7.36 2.11 3.09
CA PHE A 29 7.84 2.27 1.72
C PHE A 29 6.68 2.55 0.76
N SER A 30 5.68 1.67 0.69
CA SER A 30 4.53 1.87 -0.21
C SER A 30 3.79 3.17 0.10
N ALA A 31 3.71 3.55 1.37
CA ALA A 31 3.08 4.79 1.80
C ALA A 31 3.85 6.02 1.36
N SER A 32 5.19 6.05 1.51
CA SER A 32 6.00 7.20 1.06
C SER A 32 5.89 7.42 -0.45
N ILE A 33 5.80 6.34 -1.23
CA ILE A 33 5.60 6.40 -2.68
C ILE A 33 4.18 6.87 -3.01
N ALA A 34 3.13 6.29 -2.42
CA ALA A 34 1.75 6.70 -2.72
C ALA A 34 1.43 8.13 -2.28
N LEU A 35 2.09 8.63 -1.23
CA LEU A 35 1.96 10.02 -0.77
C LEU A 35 2.36 11.03 -1.85
N THR A 36 3.22 10.66 -2.81
CA THR A 36 3.62 11.56 -3.91
C THR A 36 2.45 11.98 -4.81
N ALA A 37 1.36 11.20 -4.85
CA ALA A 37 0.13 11.59 -5.54
C ALA A 37 -0.69 12.64 -4.78
N VAL A 38 -0.45 12.81 -3.48
CA VAL A 38 -1.21 13.69 -2.59
C VAL A 38 -0.41 14.95 -2.23
N VAL A 39 0.85 14.78 -1.86
CA VAL A 39 1.77 15.83 -1.41
C VAL A 39 3.09 15.75 -2.16
N GLY A 40 3.72 16.90 -2.44
CA GLY A 40 4.99 16.95 -3.17
C GLY A 40 6.24 16.70 -2.32
N ASP A 41 6.16 16.99 -1.02
CA ASP A 41 7.23 16.74 -0.05
C ASP A 41 6.81 15.58 0.86
N THR A 42 7.30 14.39 0.53
CA THR A 42 6.96 13.13 1.22
C THR A 42 8.01 12.81 2.27
N PRO A 43 7.60 12.31 3.46
CA PRO A 43 8.55 11.80 4.44
C PRO A 43 9.39 10.67 3.83
N ASP A 44 10.67 10.61 4.20
CA ASP A 44 11.50 9.46 3.86
C ASP A 44 10.97 8.18 4.53
N VAL A 45 11.35 7.02 3.99
CA VAL A 45 10.86 5.71 4.45
C VAL A 45 11.17 5.46 5.92
N THR A 46 12.35 5.89 6.40
CA THR A 46 12.77 5.67 7.80
C THR A 46 11.99 6.57 8.74
N ALA A 47 11.83 7.86 8.40
CA ALA A 47 11.01 8.80 9.16
C ALA A 47 9.55 8.31 9.26
N LEU A 48 8.99 7.82 8.15
CA LEU A 48 7.64 7.26 8.16
C LEU A 48 7.54 5.96 8.96
N ALA A 49 8.56 5.10 8.91
CA ALA A 49 8.62 3.88 9.72
C ALA A 49 8.66 4.20 11.23
N ILE A 50 9.47 5.19 11.63
CA ILE A 50 9.51 5.67 13.02
C ILE A 50 8.14 6.20 13.46
N ALA A 51 7.53 7.08 12.65
CA ALA A 51 6.22 7.65 12.95
C ALA A 51 5.11 6.59 13.00
N SER A 52 5.26 5.51 12.23
CA SER A 52 4.31 4.40 12.17
C SER A 52 4.52 3.34 13.25
N GLY A 53 5.56 3.48 14.08
CA GLY A 53 5.90 2.52 15.12
C GLY A 53 6.40 1.19 14.59
N SER A 54 7.06 1.17 13.43
CA SER A 54 7.63 -0.05 12.86
C SER A 54 8.65 -0.70 13.80
N ALA A 55 8.67 -2.03 13.86
CA ALA A 55 9.62 -2.80 14.65
C ALA A 55 10.33 -3.86 13.81
N ILE A 56 11.62 -4.08 14.06
CA ILE A 56 12.46 -4.94 13.21
C ILE A 56 12.79 -6.26 13.90
N TRP A 57 12.52 -7.36 13.23
CA TRP A 57 13.06 -8.67 13.55
C TRP A 57 14.47 -8.82 12.94
N PRO A 58 15.54 -9.00 13.74
CA PRO A 58 16.90 -9.07 13.20
C PRO A 58 17.23 -10.41 12.53
N GLY A 59 16.49 -11.47 12.87
CA GLY A 59 16.69 -12.81 12.31
C GLY A 59 16.36 -12.86 10.83
N GLU A 60 17.06 -13.72 10.09
CA GLU A 60 16.77 -13.99 8.69
C GLU A 60 15.53 -14.89 8.56
N ILE A 61 14.67 -14.55 7.61
CA ILE A 61 13.45 -15.29 7.28
C ILE A 61 13.43 -15.42 5.76
N ASP A 62 13.89 -16.57 5.25
CA ASP A 62 14.01 -16.78 3.81
C ASP A 62 12.67 -16.65 3.09
N SER A 63 11.57 -17.02 3.75
CA SER A 63 10.20 -16.90 3.24
C SER A 63 9.58 -15.51 3.36
N ALA A 64 10.29 -14.51 3.90
CA ALA A 64 9.75 -13.16 4.06
C ALA A 64 9.86 -12.30 2.80
N ARG A 65 10.67 -12.72 1.83
CA ARG A 65 10.91 -12.01 0.56
C ARG A 65 10.59 -12.91 -0.64
N PRO A 66 10.29 -12.33 -1.81
CA PRO A 66 10.29 -13.08 -3.05
C PRO A 66 11.66 -13.76 -3.31
N PRO A 67 11.67 -14.92 -3.99
CA PRO A 67 12.90 -15.61 -4.33
C PRO A 67 13.88 -14.74 -5.11
N GLY A 68 15.15 -14.72 -4.69
CA GLY A 68 16.23 -13.98 -5.37
C GLY A 68 16.33 -12.50 -5.00
N THR A 69 15.42 -11.97 -4.19
CA THR A 69 15.50 -10.59 -3.71
C THR A 69 16.58 -10.44 -2.62
N PRO A 70 17.50 -9.45 -2.75
CA PRO A 70 18.53 -9.21 -1.74
C PRO A 70 17.92 -8.69 -0.43
N ARG A 71 18.56 -9.03 0.69
CA ARG A 71 18.23 -8.45 1.99
C ARG A 71 18.74 -7.02 2.07
N LEU A 72 17.86 -6.06 2.35
CA LEU A 72 18.22 -4.66 2.57
C LEU A 72 17.84 -4.23 3.99
N THR A 73 18.75 -3.59 4.71
CA THR A 73 18.55 -3.22 6.12
C THR A 73 18.75 -1.73 6.39
N ASP A 74 18.66 -0.90 5.35
CA ASP A 74 18.80 0.55 5.49
C ASP A 74 17.73 1.10 6.45
N GLY A 75 18.14 2.01 7.35
CA GLY A 75 17.26 2.61 8.35
C GLY A 75 16.95 1.75 9.58
N TRP A 76 17.30 0.45 9.58
CA TRP A 76 17.00 -0.47 10.69
C TRP A 76 17.58 -0.04 12.03
N ASP A 77 18.74 0.63 12.03
CA ASP A 77 19.41 1.09 13.26
C ASP A 77 18.64 2.20 13.98
N SER A 78 17.68 2.84 13.30
CA SER A 78 16.81 3.87 13.88
C SER A 78 15.50 3.29 14.44
N LEU A 79 15.27 1.99 14.29
CA LEU A 79 14.01 1.33 14.63
C LEU A 79 14.16 0.39 15.83
N PRO A 80 13.12 0.27 16.66
CA PRO A 80 13.11 -0.70 17.76
C PRO A 80 13.17 -2.13 17.23
N ARG A 81 13.70 -3.04 18.04
CA ARG A 81 13.67 -4.48 17.74
C ARG A 81 12.32 -5.05 18.15
N ALA A 82 11.73 -5.85 17.27
CA ALA A 82 10.51 -6.59 17.55
C ALA A 82 10.79 -7.69 18.59
N ALA A 83 9.83 -7.93 19.49
CA ALA A 83 9.94 -8.99 20.50
C ALA A 83 9.78 -10.40 19.90
N SER A 84 9.08 -10.48 18.77
CA SER A 84 8.83 -11.70 18.00
C SER A 84 8.64 -11.37 16.52
N ILE A 85 8.68 -12.38 15.66
CA ILE A 85 8.39 -12.26 14.23
C ILE A 85 6.97 -11.72 13.97
N ASP A 86 5.98 -12.16 14.76
CA ASP A 86 4.57 -11.75 14.62
C ASP A 86 4.35 -10.26 14.95
N THR A 87 5.27 -9.66 15.71
CA THR A 87 5.25 -8.24 16.09
C THR A 87 6.16 -7.37 15.23
N ALA A 88 6.79 -7.96 14.20
CA ALA A 88 7.69 -7.24 13.31
C ALA A 88 6.94 -6.59 12.15
N GLY A 89 7.57 -5.58 11.55
CA GLY A 89 6.98 -4.78 10.48
C GLY A 89 6.14 -3.63 11.02
N THR A 90 5.06 -3.30 10.29
CA THR A 90 4.21 -2.13 10.57
C THR A 90 2.75 -2.54 10.46
N THR A 91 1.97 -2.26 11.50
CA THR A 91 0.52 -2.50 11.50
C THR A 91 -0.19 -1.46 10.65
N ALA A 92 -1.38 -1.76 10.13
CA ALA A 92 -2.19 -0.80 9.38
C ALA A 92 -2.59 0.42 10.23
N ALA A 93 -2.88 0.22 11.52
CA ALA A 93 -3.20 1.29 12.46
C ALA A 93 -2.00 2.20 12.75
N GLY A 94 -0.83 1.58 12.96
CA GLY A 94 0.43 2.29 13.10
C GLY A 94 0.74 3.12 11.86
N LEU A 95 0.62 2.52 10.67
CA LEU A 95 0.86 3.20 9.40
C LEU A 95 -0.10 4.37 9.16
N ALA A 96 -1.40 4.19 9.39
CA ALA A 96 -2.38 5.26 9.25
C ALA A 96 -2.04 6.45 10.17
N THR A 97 -1.75 6.18 11.44
CA THR A 97 -1.36 7.20 12.42
C THR A 97 -0.03 7.86 12.06
N GLY A 98 0.94 7.07 11.60
CA GLY A 98 2.27 7.52 11.21
C GLY A 98 2.24 8.45 10.00
N ILE A 99 1.38 8.19 9.01
CA ILE A 99 1.17 9.08 7.86
C ILE A 99 0.60 10.43 8.30
N GLU A 100 -0.46 10.44 9.10
CA GLU A 100 -1.06 11.69 9.58
C GLU A 100 -0.04 12.48 10.44
N THR A 101 0.76 11.79 11.26
CA THR A 101 1.79 12.41 12.10
C THR A 101 2.95 12.98 11.27
N ALA A 102 3.55 12.18 10.39
CA ALA A 102 4.71 12.59 9.60
C ALA A 102 4.38 13.67 8.54
N THR A 103 3.11 13.80 8.18
CA THR A 103 2.62 14.87 7.31
C THR A 103 2.10 16.08 8.07
N GLU A 104 2.22 16.11 9.40
CA GLU A 104 1.71 17.18 10.29
C GLU A 104 0.21 17.45 10.07
N GLY A 105 -0.57 16.39 9.82
CA GLY A 105 -2.01 16.46 9.57
C GLY A 105 -2.39 17.02 8.20
N ARG A 106 -1.44 17.25 7.28
CA ARG A 106 -1.74 17.66 5.89
C ARG A 106 -2.46 16.56 5.10
N VAL A 107 -2.21 15.31 5.45
CA VAL A 107 -2.86 14.13 4.87
C VAL A 107 -3.73 13.48 5.93
N ALA A 108 -4.93 13.06 5.52
CA ALA A 108 -5.82 12.22 6.30
C ALA A 108 -5.87 10.81 5.71
N VAL A 109 -6.00 9.80 6.57
CA VAL A 109 -6.12 8.40 6.15
C VAL A 109 -7.54 7.90 6.43
N VAL A 110 -8.19 7.37 5.39
CA VAL A 110 -9.49 6.70 5.48
C VAL A 110 -9.28 5.20 5.30
N PRO A 111 -9.32 4.39 6.37
CA PRO A 111 -9.24 2.95 6.25
C PRO A 111 -10.53 2.39 5.64
N ILE A 112 -10.40 1.27 4.92
CA ILE A 112 -11.50 0.56 4.28
C ILE A 112 -11.29 -0.94 4.50
N MET A 113 -12.05 -1.54 5.40
CA MET A 113 -11.88 -2.95 5.78
C MET A 113 -12.57 -3.89 4.79
N GLY A 114 -11.80 -4.81 4.19
CA GLY A 114 -12.28 -5.94 3.39
C GLY A 114 -13.45 -5.62 2.47
N PRO A 115 -13.28 -4.77 1.43
CA PRO A 115 -14.39 -4.27 0.61
C PRO A 115 -15.13 -5.36 -0.18
N GLY A 116 -14.59 -6.59 -0.25
CA GLY A 116 -15.05 -7.61 -1.17
C GLY A 116 -14.86 -7.19 -2.63
N ALA A 117 -15.10 -8.11 -3.56
CA ALA A 117 -14.84 -7.84 -4.96
C ALA A 117 -15.75 -6.75 -5.54
N GLU A 118 -17.06 -6.81 -5.27
CA GLU A 118 -18.01 -5.82 -5.76
C GLU A 118 -17.76 -4.44 -5.15
N GLY A 119 -17.55 -4.36 -3.83
CA GLY A 119 -17.21 -3.10 -3.18
C GLY A 119 -15.90 -2.51 -3.69
N LEU A 120 -14.90 -3.34 -3.98
CA LEU A 120 -13.64 -2.91 -4.58
C LEU A 120 -13.85 -2.37 -6.01
N ARG A 121 -14.62 -3.05 -6.86
CA ARG A 121 -14.95 -2.57 -8.22
C ARG A 121 -15.61 -1.19 -8.17
N LEU A 122 -16.64 -1.06 -7.34
CA LEU A 122 -17.40 0.19 -7.21
C LEU A 122 -16.51 1.31 -6.65
N LEU A 123 -15.68 1.03 -5.64
CA LEU A 123 -14.75 2.01 -5.08
C LEU A 123 -13.76 2.51 -6.13
N LEU A 124 -13.07 1.60 -6.82
CA LEU A 124 -12.06 1.96 -7.83
C LEU A 124 -12.69 2.74 -9.00
N ALA A 125 -13.88 2.33 -9.44
CA ALA A 125 -14.60 3.03 -10.51
C ALA A 125 -14.94 4.46 -10.10
N ARG A 126 -15.40 4.67 -8.85
CA ARG A 126 -15.74 6.01 -8.35
C ARG A 126 -14.51 6.87 -8.09
N LEU A 127 -13.43 6.29 -7.57
CA LEU A 127 -12.14 6.98 -7.38
C LEU A 127 -11.55 7.45 -8.70
N ALA A 128 -11.79 6.74 -9.81
CA ALA A 128 -11.33 7.16 -11.13
C ALA A 128 -11.93 8.51 -11.59
N ASP A 129 -13.05 8.94 -11.00
CA ASP A 129 -13.80 10.15 -11.38
C ASP A 129 -13.75 11.28 -10.32
N VAL A 130 -13.10 11.05 -9.17
CA VAL A 130 -12.99 12.07 -8.11
C VAL A 130 -12.10 13.24 -8.54
N GLN A 131 -12.35 14.39 -7.92
CA GLN A 131 -11.60 15.63 -8.20
C GLN A 131 -10.53 15.95 -7.14
N PHE A 132 -10.56 15.27 -5.99
CA PHE A 132 -9.54 15.41 -4.96
C PHE A 132 -8.33 14.52 -5.27
N ARG A 133 -7.16 14.88 -4.74
CA ARG A 133 -5.95 14.06 -4.86
C ARG A 133 -6.00 12.93 -3.86
N PHE A 134 -5.54 11.75 -4.28
CA PHE A 134 -5.50 10.59 -3.40
C PHE A 134 -4.34 9.66 -3.70
N GLY A 135 -3.96 8.87 -2.69
CA GLY A 135 -3.15 7.67 -2.83
C GLY A 135 -3.94 6.48 -2.26
N LEU A 136 -3.66 5.27 -2.73
CA LEU A 136 -4.39 4.08 -2.28
C LEU A 136 -3.41 2.93 -2.06
N LEU A 137 -3.38 2.41 -0.83
CA LEU A 137 -2.64 1.21 -0.48
C LEU A 137 -3.58 0.06 -0.20
N ALA A 138 -3.18 -1.14 -0.59
CA ALA A 138 -3.81 -2.38 -0.17
C ALA A 138 -2.86 -3.14 0.77
N ASN A 139 -3.39 -3.62 1.89
CA ASN A 139 -2.72 -4.61 2.72
C ASN A 139 -3.24 -6.00 2.37
N VAL A 140 -2.37 -6.83 1.82
CA VAL A 140 -2.73 -8.08 1.16
C VAL A 140 -2.03 -9.27 1.80
N HIS A 141 -2.63 -10.45 1.68
CA HIS A 141 -1.94 -11.72 1.79
C HIS A 141 -1.34 -12.09 0.43
N THR A 142 -0.01 -12.27 0.37
CA THR A 142 0.71 -12.45 -0.89
C THR A 142 0.40 -13.76 -1.61
N ALA A 143 0.00 -14.81 -0.87
CA ALA A 143 -0.26 -16.14 -1.42
C ALA A 143 -1.36 -16.14 -2.51
N GLU A 144 -2.32 -15.22 -2.42
CA GLU A 144 -3.41 -15.08 -3.40
C GLU A 144 -2.98 -14.31 -4.66
N LEU A 145 -1.79 -13.70 -4.65
CA LEU A 145 -1.33 -12.77 -5.68
C LEU A 145 -0.08 -13.27 -6.40
N THR A 146 0.55 -14.35 -5.99
CA THR A 146 1.79 -14.86 -6.60
C THR A 146 1.72 -16.35 -6.85
N GLU A 147 2.43 -16.83 -7.89
CA GLU A 147 2.46 -18.26 -8.24
C GLU A 147 3.50 -19.06 -7.44
N PHE A 148 4.41 -18.38 -6.73
CA PHE A 148 5.45 -19.00 -5.91
C PHE A 148 5.09 -18.94 -4.42
N ASP A 149 5.73 -19.80 -3.63
CA ASP A 149 5.50 -19.94 -2.18
C ASP A 149 6.02 -18.73 -1.41
N TRP A 150 5.19 -17.70 -1.33
CA TRP A 150 5.41 -16.48 -0.55
C TRP A 150 4.09 -16.08 0.09
N SER A 151 3.98 -16.31 1.39
CA SER A 151 2.74 -16.11 2.17
C SER A 151 3.01 -15.22 3.38
N VAL A 152 2.91 -13.91 3.17
CA VAL A 152 3.08 -12.88 4.20
C VAL A 152 2.00 -11.81 4.08
N GLY A 153 1.88 -10.98 5.12
CA GLY A 153 1.19 -9.70 4.99
C GLY A 153 2.08 -8.70 4.25
N HIS A 154 1.53 -8.01 3.25
CA HIS A 154 2.28 -7.08 2.40
C HIS A 154 1.48 -5.82 2.08
N PHE A 155 2.15 -4.71 1.78
CA PHE A 155 1.50 -3.48 1.33
C PHE A 155 1.91 -3.17 -0.11
N VAL A 156 0.91 -3.00 -0.98
CA VAL A 156 1.10 -2.59 -2.38
C VAL A 156 0.32 -1.32 -2.68
N THR A 157 0.81 -0.51 -3.62
CA THR A 157 0.13 0.72 -4.05
C THR A 157 -0.77 0.43 -5.24
N ILE A 158 -2.00 0.93 -5.23
CA ILE A 158 -2.97 0.78 -6.31
C ILE A 158 -2.82 1.92 -7.32
N LEU A 159 -2.68 1.58 -8.59
CA LEU A 159 -2.41 2.52 -9.68
C LEU A 159 -3.64 2.82 -10.55
N GLY A 160 -4.64 1.93 -10.55
CA GLY A 160 -5.81 2.09 -11.41
C GLY A 160 -6.47 0.76 -11.70
N MET A 161 -7.45 0.77 -12.60
CA MET A 161 -8.22 -0.42 -12.96
C MET A 161 -8.50 -0.51 -14.47
N ASP A 162 -8.64 -1.73 -14.97
CA ASP A 162 -9.19 -2.02 -16.28
C ASP A 162 -10.53 -2.73 -16.09
N THR A 163 -11.63 -2.04 -16.41
CA THR A 163 -12.99 -2.58 -16.23
C THR A 163 -13.36 -3.65 -17.26
N VAL A 164 -12.64 -3.72 -18.39
CA VAL A 164 -12.91 -4.71 -19.44
C VAL A 164 -12.24 -6.03 -19.08
N GLU A 165 -10.97 -5.96 -18.68
CA GLU A 165 -10.17 -7.13 -18.29
C GLU A 165 -10.40 -7.55 -16.82
N ASP A 166 -11.15 -6.75 -16.05
CA ASP A 166 -11.44 -6.94 -14.62
C ASP A 166 -10.18 -7.08 -13.75
N VAL A 167 -9.18 -6.24 -14.02
CA VAL A 167 -7.89 -6.23 -13.32
C VAL A 167 -7.56 -4.86 -12.69
N VAL A 168 -6.71 -4.90 -11.66
CA VAL A 168 -6.15 -3.74 -10.97
C VAL A 168 -4.67 -3.64 -11.26
N GLY A 169 -4.20 -2.45 -11.61
CA GLY A 169 -2.77 -2.15 -11.66
C GLY A 169 -2.24 -1.92 -10.25
N ILE A 170 -1.20 -2.65 -9.86
CA ILE A 170 -0.52 -2.50 -8.57
C ILE A 170 0.96 -2.18 -8.79
N ALA A 171 1.53 -1.40 -7.87
CA ALA A 171 2.95 -1.17 -7.69
C ALA A 171 3.41 -1.91 -6.43
N ASP A 172 4.27 -2.89 -6.62
CA ASP A 172 4.90 -3.67 -5.56
C ASP A 172 6.27 -3.09 -5.17
N THR A 173 6.71 -3.39 -3.97
CA THR A 173 7.99 -2.94 -3.40
C THR A 173 9.19 -3.78 -3.87
N TYR A 174 8.93 -4.82 -4.67
CA TYR A 174 9.92 -5.72 -5.25
C TYR A 174 9.93 -5.59 -6.76
N ARG A 175 11.09 -5.19 -7.31
CA ARG A 175 11.29 -4.98 -8.75
C ARG A 175 10.99 -6.26 -9.55
N GLU A 176 11.33 -7.40 -8.97
CA GLU A 176 11.24 -8.74 -9.54
C GLU A 176 9.78 -9.19 -9.78
N LEU A 177 8.81 -8.55 -9.13
CA LEU A 177 7.39 -8.85 -9.31
C LEU A 177 6.74 -8.06 -10.45
N GLY A 178 7.47 -7.12 -11.05
CA GLY A 178 7.00 -6.39 -12.22
C GLY A 178 6.90 -7.28 -13.47
N VAL A 179 5.97 -6.95 -14.37
CA VAL A 179 5.84 -7.62 -15.68
C VAL A 179 6.44 -6.78 -16.80
N SER A 180 6.95 -7.44 -17.83
CA SER A 180 7.50 -6.76 -19.01
C SER A 180 6.48 -5.82 -19.64
N GLY A 181 6.89 -4.60 -19.97
CA GLY A 181 6.02 -3.57 -20.55
C GLY A 181 5.32 -2.67 -19.52
N MET A 182 5.48 -2.94 -18.22
CA MET A 182 5.08 -2.05 -17.13
C MET A 182 6.32 -1.48 -16.41
N PRO A 183 6.18 -0.38 -15.65
CA PRO A 183 7.29 0.12 -14.84
C PRO A 183 7.77 -0.92 -13.81
N PRO A 184 9.01 -0.81 -13.32
CA PRO A 184 9.56 -1.74 -12.33
C PRO A 184 8.65 -1.95 -11.11
N GLY A 185 8.51 -3.20 -10.67
CA GLY A 185 7.61 -3.59 -9.58
C GLY A 185 6.11 -3.49 -9.90
N CYS A 186 5.73 -3.01 -11.10
CA CYS A 186 4.33 -2.84 -11.46
C CYS A 186 3.79 -4.03 -12.26
N ARG A 187 2.57 -4.45 -11.93
CA ARG A 187 1.83 -5.51 -12.64
C ARG A 187 0.33 -5.32 -12.50
N THR A 188 -0.45 -6.12 -13.22
CA THR A 188 -1.89 -6.23 -13.01
C THR A 188 -2.24 -7.52 -12.26
N VAL A 189 -3.29 -7.47 -11.44
CA VAL A 189 -3.87 -8.62 -10.76
C VAL A 189 -5.39 -8.63 -10.93
N PRO A 190 -6.07 -9.79 -10.97
CA PRO A 190 -7.53 -9.84 -11.00
C PRO A 190 -8.16 -9.12 -9.79
N ILE A 191 -9.26 -8.41 -10.00
CA ILE A 191 -9.96 -7.70 -8.92
C ILE A 191 -10.40 -8.66 -7.82
N ASP A 192 -10.94 -9.83 -8.20
CA ASP A 192 -11.38 -10.85 -7.24
C ASP A 192 -10.22 -11.39 -6.39
N ALA A 193 -9.05 -11.60 -7.00
CA ALA A 193 -7.85 -12.05 -6.30
C ALA A 193 -7.36 -10.98 -5.30
N LEU A 194 -7.32 -9.71 -5.73
CA LEU A 194 -6.95 -8.60 -4.85
C LEU A 194 -7.94 -8.46 -3.68
N ALA A 195 -9.25 -8.52 -3.94
CA ALA A 195 -10.26 -8.47 -2.89
C ALA A 195 -10.13 -9.64 -1.90
N SER A 196 -9.91 -10.86 -2.40
CA SER A 196 -9.75 -12.06 -1.57
C SER A 196 -8.51 -11.98 -0.68
N SER A 197 -7.40 -11.46 -1.22
CA SER A 197 -6.17 -11.21 -0.47
C SER A 197 -6.33 -10.22 0.70
N MET A 198 -7.42 -9.44 0.72
CA MET A 198 -7.74 -8.45 1.74
C MET A 198 -8.88 -8.87 2.69
N SER A 199 -9.31 -10.15 2.70
CA SER A 199 -10.49 -10.61 3.44
C SER A 199 -10.52 -10.21 4.93
N GLU A 200 -9.39 -10.33 5.62
CA GLU A 200 -9.20 -9.88 7.03
C GLU A 200 -8.43 -8.55 7.13
N ARG A 201 -8.13 -7.94 5.99
CA ARG A 201 -7.31 -6.72 5.85
C ARG A 201 -8.11 -5.63 5.16
N GLY A 202 -7.47 -4.79 4.37
CA GLY A 202 -8.17 -3.72 3.68
C GLY A 202 -7.26 -2.73 2.97
N LEU A 203 -7.84 -1.58 2.68
CA LEU A 203 -7.20 -0.46 2.01
C LEU A 203 -6.96 0.69 2.97
N LEU A 204 -5.93 1.49 2.69
CA LEU A 204 -5.76 2.82 3.25
C LEU A 204 -5.86 3.83 2.11
N LEU A 205 -6.91 4.65 2.14
CA LEU A 205 -7.11 5.76 1.20
C LEU A 205 -6.52 7.03 1.80
N PHE A 206 -5.53 7.60 1.14
CA PHE A 206 -4.87 8.84 1.54
C PHE A 206 -5.50 9.99 0.79
N VAL A 207 -5.82 11.08 1.48
CA VAL A 207 -6.29 12.31 0.86
C VAL A 207 -5.67 13.49 1.56
N ASP A 208 -5.59 14.64 0.87
CA ASP A 208 -5.34 15.88 1.60
C ASP A 208 -6.45 16.08 2.65
N ASN A 209 -6.11 16.76 3.76
CA ASN A 209 -7.03 16.87 4.90
C ASN A 209 -8.37 17.54 4.53
N ASP A 210 -8.37 18.45 3.54
CA ASP A 210 -9.59 19.08 3.03
C ASP A 210 -10.49 18.06 2.29
N GLY A 211 -9.89 17.07 1.63
CA GLY A 211 -10.55 15.94 0.97
C GLY A 211 -11.14 14.88 1.90
N ARG A 212 -10.79 14.87 3.20
CA ARG A 212 -11.20 13.84 4.17
C ARG A 212 -12.71 13.58 4.18
N ARG A 213 -13.51 14.66 4.22
CA ARG A 213 -14.97 14.53 4.25
C ARG A 213 -15.51 13.87 2.98
N ALA A 214 -15.01 14.29 1.82
CA ALA A 214 -15.44 13.72 0.54
C ALA A 214 -15.08 12.23 0.42
N ALA A 215 -13.91 11.83 0.91
CA ALA A 215 -13.49 10.43 0.95
C ALA A 215 -14.38 9.57 1.88
N LEU A 216 -14.72 10.09 3.06
CA LEU A 216 -15.65 9.42 3.98
C LEU A 216 -17.05 9.31 3.39
N ASP A 217 -17.57 10.37 2.78
CA ASP A 217 -18.89 10.34 2.15
C ASP A 217 -18.94 9.37 0.97
N LEU A 218 -17.85 9.29 0.18
CA LEU A 218 -17.71 8.30 -0.89
C LEU A 218 -17.79 6.87 -0.35
N THR A 219 -16.95 6.53 0.64
CA THR A 219 -16.90 5.15 1.19
C THR A 219 -18.22 4.76 1.86
N ARG A 220 -18.86 5.67 2.59
CA ARG A 220 -20.19 5.47 3.18
C ARG A 220 -21.29 5.28 2.12
N SER A 221 -21.22 6.00 1.00
CA SER A 221 -22.20 5.85 -0.09
C SER A 221 -22.15 4.47 -0.75
N LEU A 222 -21.06 3.73 -0.55
CA LEU A 222 -20.83 2.38 -1.04
C LEU A 222 -20.98 1.32 0.07
N ASP A 223 -21.48 1.70 1.25
CA ASP A 223 -21.63 0.83 2.44
C ASP A 223 -20.32 0.14 2.86
N LEU A 224 -19.19 0.83 2.66
CA LEU A 224 -17.87 0.31 3.03
C LEU A 224 -17.54 0.63 4.49
N ARG A 225 -16.98 -0.33 5.21
CA ARG A 225 -16.58 -0.18 6.61
C ARG A 225 -15.28 0.62 6.73
N ASN A 226 -15.30 1.67 7.54
CA ASN A 226 -14.13 2.54 7.76
C ASN A 226 -13.35 2.22 9.04
N ASP A 227 -13.19 0.93 9.33
CA ASP A 227 -12.44 0.45 10.49
C ASP A 227 -11.03 0.03 10.08
N VAL A 228 -10.06 0.24 10.96
CA VAL A 228 -8.73 -0.36 10.79
C VAL A 228 -8.79 -1.80 11.30
N TRP A 229 -8.17 -2.72 10.57
CA TRP A 229 -8.06 -4.13 10.94
C TRP A 229 -6.87 -4.37 11.88
N SER A 230 -6.98 -5.43 12.70
CA SER A 230 -5.95 -5.85 13.66
C SER A 230 -5.31 -7.14 13.15
N VAL A 231 -4.22 -7.00 12.40
CA VAL A 231 -3.41 -8.11 11.85
C VAL A 231 -1.93 -7.80 12.00
#